data_AF-A0A2V5KFT9-F1
#
_entry.id   AF-A0A2V5KFT9-F1
#
_cell.length_a   1.000
_cell.length_b   1.000
_cell.length_c   1.000
_cell.angle_alpha   90.00
_cell.angle_beta   90.00
_cell.angle_gamma   90.00
#
_symmetry.space_group_name_H-M   'P 1'
#
loop_
_entity.id
_entity.type
_entity.pdbx_description
1 polymer ?
#
loop_
_entity_poly.entity_id
_entity_poly.type
_entity_poly.pdbx_seq_one_letter_code
_entity_poly.pdbx_strand_id
1 'polypeptide(L)'
;MRLLFLTVVQLKHTRYRSPLSTGPSAHRVFAPRHAISRKYTIERLFPSLLFSILKLSTDPGRLSFPMNPLPMFRYNWQIRDEWLEGLAALPEEEWTKPRVGGHRTMLRTLAHIVAVEHEWITTVQGVPDVNHDLDDYPTPEAVKRFSDECRPTVESFLLDWGPDKETGTFEASIGGKTVPIKYAEAVGHLIAHEIHHAGQLSVWAREAGMTPPSPDVVFRGLF
;
A
#
# COMPACT_ATOMS: atom_id res chain seq x y z
N MET A 1 -30.78 -5.13 28.03
CA MET A 1 -30.99 -6.58 28.23
C MET A 1 -30.91 -7.26 26.87
N ARG A 2 -30.19 -8.38 26.77
CA ARG A 2 -29.66 -9.02 25.54
C ARG A 2 -30.71 -9.31 24.46
N LEU A 3 -30.36 -9.05 23.18
CA LEU A 3 -31.03 -9.64 22.02
C LEU A 3 -30.39 -11.00 21.68
N LEU A 4 -31.23 -12.04 21.63
CA LEU A 4 -31.00 -13.28 20.86
C LEU A 4 -31.57 -13.09 19.45
N PHE A 5 -30.93 -13.63 18.41
CA PHE A 5 -31.41 -14.85 17.74
C PHE A 5 -30.41 -15.34 16.67
N LEU A 6 -30.34 -16.67 16.58
CA LEU A 6 -29.51 -17.49 15.71
C LEU A 6 -29.83 -17.33 14.22
N THR A 7 -28.87 -17.67 13.34
CA THR A 7 -29.01 -18.81 12.41
C THR A 7 -27.63 -19.31 11.96
N VAL A 8 -27.44 -20.64 12.09
CA VAL A 8 -26.31 -21.45 11.62
C VAL A 8 -26.72 -22.10 10.29
N VAL A 9 -25.88 -22.07 9.25
CA VAL A 9 -25.92 -23.06 8.14
C VAL A 9 -24.50 -23.39 7.62
N GLN A 10 -24.01 -24.55 8.08
CA GLN A 10 -23.37 -25.66 7.36
C GLN A 10 -22.32 -25.45 6.23
N LEU A 11 -21.10 -25.91 6.55
CA LEU A 11 -20.04 -26.37 5.63
C LEU A 11 -20.50 -27.61 4.84
N LYS A 12 -20.26 -27.61 3.52
CA LYS A 12 -20.29 -28.82 2.69
C LYS A 12 -18.87 -29.31 2.43
N HIS A 13 -18.51 -30.43 3.06
CA HIS A 13 -17.44 -31.32 2.62
C HIS A 13 -17.92 -32.11 1.39
N THR A 14 -17.12 -32.14 0.32
CA THR A 14 -17.24 -33.14 -0.74
C THR A 14 -16.05 -34.09 -0.67
N ARG A 15 -16.33 -35.34 -0.27
CA ARG A 15 -15.45 -36.49 -0.51
C ARG A 15 -15.64 -36.92 -1.97
N TYR A 16 -14.56 -37.13 -2.72
CA TYR A 16 -14.61 -37.77 -4.02
C TYR A 16 -14.03 -39.20 -3.90
N ARG A 17 -14.84 -40.20 -4.22
CA ARG A 17 -14.45 -41.59 -4.48
C ARG A 17 -14.33 -41.76 -6.00
N SER A 18 -13.20 -42.31 -6.44
CA SER A 18 -12.93 -42.75 -7.81
C SER A 18 -13.66 -44.04 -8.17
N PRO A 19 -13.94 -44.25 -9.46
CA PRO A 19 -13.77 -45.57 -10.08
C PRO A 19 -12.85 -45.53 -11.31
N LEU A 20 -12.02 -46.56 -11.43
CA LEU A 20 -11.21 -46.90 -12.59
C LEU A 20 -12.09 -47.43 -13.74
N SER A 21 -11.91 -46.93 -14.97
CA SER A 21 -11.87 -47.77 -16.18
C SER A 21 -11.25 -47.03 -17.37
N THR A 22 -10.53 -47.81 -18.17
CA THR A 22 -9.62 -47.54 -19.29
C THR A 22 -10.28 -47.11 -20.62
N GLY A 23 -9.58 -46.31 -21.44
CA GLY A 23 -9.79 -46.22 -22.90
C GLY A 23 -9.50 -44.83 -23.54
N PRO A 24 -8.82 -44.71 -24.71
CA PRO A 24 -8.12 -43.48 -25.10
C PRO A 24 -8.76 -42.62 -26.21
N SER A 25 -8.27 -41.37 -26.29
CA SER A 25 -8.22 -40.45 -27.44
C SER A 25 -9.50 -39.71 -27.87
N ALA A 26 -9.54 -38.41 -27.58
CA ALA A 26 -9.99 -37.38 -28.53
C ALA A 26 -9.48 -35.99 -28.11
N HIS A 27 -8.85 -35.29 -29.05
CA HIS A 27 -8.41 -33.89 -28.94
C HIS A 27 -9.49 -32.97 -28.35
N ARG A 28 -9.12 -32.16 -27.34
CA ARG A 28 -9.90 -30.98 -26.95
C ARG A 28 -9.00 -29.76 -26.80
N VAL A 29 -9.41 -28.75 -27.54
CA VAL A 29 -9.01 -27.35 -27.54
C VAL A 29 -8.82 -26.83 -26.11
N PHE A 30 -7.64 -26.28 -25.82
CA PHE A 30 -7.38 -25.53 -24.58
C PHE A 30 -8.11 -24.19 -24.66
N ALA A 31 -9.14 -24.02 -23.83
CA ALA A 31 -9.68 -22.71 -23.47
C ALA A 31 -9.00 -22.26 -22.18
N PRO A 32 -8.54 -21.00 -22.06
CA PRO A 32 -7.87 -20.52 -20.86
C PRO A 32 -8.90 -20.34 -19.74
N ARG A 33 -8.75 -21.10 -18.65
CA ARG A 33 -9.31 -20.75 -17.34
C ARG A 33 -8.19 -20.08 -16.57
N HIS A 34 -8.37 -18.83 -16.16
CA HIS A 34 -8.26 -18.38 -14.78
C HIS A 34 -8.87 -16.97 -14.71
N ALA A 35 -10.00 -16.88 -14.01
CA ALA A 35 -10.64 -15.62 -13.68
C ALA A 35 -9.79 -14.92 -12.61
N ILE A 36 -9.40 -13.68 -12.93
CA ILE A 36 -8.61 -12.78 -12.07
C ILE A 36 -9.43 -12.43 -10.82
N SER A 37 -8.83 -12.63 -9.66
CA SER A 37 -9.37 -12.27 -8.35
C SER A 37 -9.44 -10.74 -8.21
N ARG A 38 -10.65 -10.16 -8.31
CA ARG A 38 -10.93 -8.74 -8.04
C ARG A 38 -10.92 -8.44 -6.54
N LYS A 39 -9.79 -8.58 -5.84
CA LYS A 39 -9.74 -8.34 -4.39
C LYS A 39 -9.18 -7.00 -3.94
N TYR A 40 -8.41 -6.29 -4.77
CA TYR A 40 -7.78 -5.03 -4.35
C TYR A 40 -7.80 -4.00 -5.48
N THR A 41 -8.98 -3.52 -5.85
CA THR A 41 -9.06 -2.29 -6.66
C THR A 41 -9.07 -1.11 -5.68
N ILE A 42 -8.35 -0.02 -6.01
CA ILE A 42 -8.27 1.27 -5.28
C ILE A 42 -9.65 1.74 -4.73
N GLU A 43 -10.73 1.31 -5.39
CA GLU A 43 -12.14 1.47 -5.00
C GLU A 43 -12.50 1.05 -3.56
N ARG A 44 -11.73 0.19 -2.88
CA ARG A 44 -12.07 -0.30 -1.52
C ARG A 44 -11.30 0.32 -0.37
N LEU A 45 -10.31 1.17 -0.59
CA LEU A 45 -9.44 1.62 0.50
C LEU A 45 -9.89 2.86 1.26
N PHE A 46 -10.63 3.84 0.70
CA PHE A 46 -10.93 5.07 1.46
C PHE A 46 -12.22 5.80 1.02
N PRO A 47 -13.44 5.40 1.43
CA PRO A 47 -14.65 6.17 1.12
C PRO A 47 -14.85 7.42 2.00
N SER A 48 -14.22 7.53 3.18
CA SER A 48 -14.56 8.60 4.16
C SER A 48 -13.49 9.67 4.41
N LEU A 49 -12.25 9.52 3.94
CA LEU A 49 -11.18 10.49 4.24
C LEU A 49 -10.87 11.44 3.06
N LEU A 50 -11.17 11.04 1.83
CA LEU A 50 -10.84 11.83 0.64
C LEU A 50 -11.70 13.11 0.50
N PHE A 51 -12.95 13.09 0.99
CA PHE A 51 -13.89 14.21 0.77
C PHE A 51 -13.70 15.40 1.73
N SER A 52 -13.01 15.24 2.86
CA SER A 52 -12.88 16.29 3.87
C SER A 52 -11.64 17.17 3.71
N ILE A 53 -10.64 16.75 2.92
CA ILE A 53 -9.40 17.50 2.70
C ILE A 53 -9.47 18.37 1.43
N LEU A 54 -10.39 18.07 0.51
CA LEU A 54 -10.57 18.76 -0.79
C LEU A 54 -11.19 20.18 -0.72
N LYS A 55 -11.25 20.83 0.45
CA LYS A 55 -11.87 22.17 0.61
C LYS A 55 -10.99 23.27 1.21
N LEU A 56 -9.67 23.10 1.25
CA LEU A 56 -8.79 24.17 1.73
C LEU A 56 -7.63 24.44 0.76
N SER A 57 -7.82 25.46 -0.10
CA SER A 57 -6.92 26.60 -0.26
C SER A 57 -6.99 27.16 -1.69
N THR A 58 -7.59 28.34 -1.82
CA THR A 58 -7.52 29.20 -3.02
C THR A 58 -6.75 30.49 -2.71
N ASP A 59 -5.74 30.42 -1.83
CA ASP A 59 -4.98 31.60 -1.41
C ASP A 59 -3.66 31.72 -2.20
N PRO A 60 -3.52 32.74 -3.08
CA PRO A 60 -2.32 32.96 -3.88
C PRO A 60 -1.10 33.47 -3.09
N GLY A 61 -1.23 33.72 -1.78
CA GLY A 61 -0.13 34.19 -0.91
C GLY A 61 0.56 33.11 -0.08
N ARG A 62 0.25 31.82 -0.28
CA ARG A 62 0.84 30.74 0.52
C ARG A 62 2.34 30.65 0.21
N LEU A 63 3.17 30.59 1.25
CA LEU A 63 4.57 30.14 1.18
C LEU A 63 4.63 28.85 0.35
N SER A 64 4.85 28.97 -0.95
CA SER A 64 5.34 27.89 -1.78
C SER A 64 6.77 27.72 -1.31
N PHE A 65 7.00 26.86 -0.33
CA PHE A 65 8.27 26.18 -0.33
C PHE A 65 8.20 25.31 -1.58
N PRO A 66 8.97 25.59 -2.66
CA PRO A 66 9.11 24.62 -3.74
C PRO A 66 9.82 23.43 -3.12
N MET A 67 9.03 22.54 -2.54
CA MET A 67 9.56 21.34 -1.93
C MET A 67 9.90 20.43 -3.10
N ASN A 68 11.18 20.37 -3.43
CA ASN A 68 11.71 19.14 -3.98
C ASN A 68 11.20 18.00 -3.06
N PRO A 69 10.35 17.08 -3.55
CA PRO A 69 9.77 16.04 -2.71
C PRO A 69 10.78 14.95 -2.35
N LEU A 70 11.86 14.83 -3.12
CA LEU A 70 12.83 13.74 -3.02
C LEU A 70 13.45 13.60 -1.61
N PRO A 71 13.87 14.66 -0.90
CA PRO A 71 14.34 14.56 0.48
C PRO A 71 13.34 13.89 1.44
N MET A 72 12.04 14.21 1.35
CA MET A 72 11.03 13.60 2.22
C MET A 72 10.77 12.14 1.88
N PHE A 73 10.83 11.76 0.61
CA PHE A 73 10.76 10.35 0.20
C PHE A 73 11.97 9.57 0.69
N ARG A 74 13.18 10.13 0.55
CA ARG A 74 14.40 9.52 1.09
C ARG A 74 14.35 9.35 2.61
N TYR A 75 13.78 10.33 3.32
CA TYR A 75 13.52 10.21 4.75
C TYR A 75 12.60 9.03 5.02
N ASN A 76 11.45 8.97 4.35
CA ASN A 76 10.49 7.88 4.50
C ASN A 76 11.13 6.52 4.20
N TRP A 77 11.92 6.40 3.14
CA TRP A 77 12.62 5.15 2.79
C TRP A 77 13.64 4.72 3.85
N GLN A 78 14.42 5.65 4.42
CA GLN A 78 15.33 5.35 5.53
C GLN A 78 14.58 4.78 6.73
N ILE A 79 13.46 5.42 7.12
CA ILE A 79 12.63 4.98 8.23
C ILE A 79 11.98 3.63 7.94
N ARG A 80 11.48 3.41 6.71
CA ARG A 80 10.89 2.15 6.27
C ARG A 80 11.90 1.01 6.30
N ASP A 81 13.13 1.25 5.86
CA ASP A 81 14.20 0.27 5.91
C ASP A 81 14.52 -0.11 7.38
N GLU A 82 14.64 0.88 8.28
CA GLU A 82 14.81 0.63 9.73
C GLU A 82 13.63 -0.14 10.35
N TRP A 83 12.39 0.16 9.93
CA TRP A 83 11.21 -0.58 10.36
C TRP A 83 11.27 -2.04 9.96
N LEU A 84 11.62 -2.32 8.71
CA LEU A 84 11.70 -3.68 8.18
C LEU A 84 12.80 -4.48 8.87
N GLU A 85 13.96 -3.86 9.11
CA GLU A 85 15.04 -4.45 9.91
C GLU A 85 14.59 -4.76 11.35
N GLY A 86 13.89 -3.82 11.98
CA GLY A 86 13.33 -4.01 13.31
C GLY A 86 12.31 -5.16 13.39
N LEU A 87 11.44 -5.30 12.38
CA LEU A 87 10.50 -6.43 12.31
C LEU A 87 11.20 -7.76 12.07
N ALA A 88 12.24 -7.80 11.24
CA ALA A 88 13.01 -9.02 10.97
C ALA A 88 13.71 -9.56 12.23
N ALA A 89 14.03 -8.69 13.20
CA ALA A 89 14.59 -9.07 14.48
C ALA A 89 13.55 -9.58 15.51
N LEU A 90 12.25 -9.39 15.25
CA LEU A 90 11.18 -9.88 16.12
C LEU A 90 10.75 -11.31 15.76
N PRO A 91 10.21 -12.07 16.72
CA PRO A 91 9.51 -13.33 16.41
C PRO A 91 8.38 -13.10 15.39
N GLU A 92 8.16 -14.07 14.50
CA GLU A 92 7.11 -14.02 13.48
C GLU A 92 5.72 -13.67 14.05
N GLU A 93 5.40 -14.20 15.22
CA GLU A 93 4.16 -13.92 15.90
C GLU A 93 3.94 -12.41 16.09
N GLU A 94 4.95 -11.62 16.42
CA GLU A 94 4.76 -10.20 16.74
C GLU A 94 4.39 -9.35 15.53
N TRP A 95 4.99 -9.62 14.36
CA TRP A 95 4.70 -8.87 13.13
C TRP A 95 3.48 -9.41 12.35
N THR A 96 3.05 -10.65 12.62
CA THR A 96 1.78 -11.21 12.11
C THR A 96 0.58 -11.00 13.03
N LYS A 97 0.81 -10.69 14.32
CA LYS A 97 -0.25 -10.52 15.33
C LYS A 97 -1.31 -9.52 14.89
N PRO A 98 -2.60 -9.89 14.91
CA PRO A 98 -3.69 -8.96 14.71
C PRO A 98 -3.73 -7.88 15.81
N ARG A 99 -3.81 -6.62 15.39
CA ARG A 99 -3.88 -5.41 16.22
C ARG A 99 -5.02 -4.51 15.79
N VAL A 100 -5.45 -3.63 16.68
CA VAL A 100 -6.51 -2.65 16.40
C VAL A 100 -5.92 -1.45 15.67
N GLY A 101 -6.57 -1.06 14.56
CA GLY A 101 -6.14 0.06 13.71
C GLY A 101 -5.41 -0.41 12.45
N GLY A 102 -5.24 0.52 11.50
CA GLY A 102 -4.48 0.33 10.25
C GLY A 102 -4.84 -0.96 9.50
N HIS A 103 -3.81 -1.62 8.96
CA HIS A 103 -3.91 -2.87 8.21
C HIS A 103 -3.83 -4.12 9.08
N ARG A 104 -4.19 -3.99 10.36
CA ARG A 104 -4.31 -5.08 11.34
C ARG A 104 -3.02 -5.77 11.74
N THR A 105 -1.93 -5.73 10.97
CA THR A 105 -0.63 -6.27 11.39
C THR A 105 0.49 -5.29 11.03
N MET A 106 1.64 -5.41 11.71
CA MET A 106 2.80 -4.55 11.42
C MET A 106 3.34 -4.84 10.01
N LEU A 107 3.48 -6.12 9.65
CA LEU A 107 3.98 -6.49 8.33
C LEU A 107 3.05 -6.01 7.20
N ARG A 108 1.73 -6.24 7.35
CA ARG A 108 0.76 -5.84 6.31
C ARG A 108 0.70 -4.33 6.16
N THR A 109 0.91 -3.58 7.24
CA THR A 109 0.98 -2.11 7.19
C THR A 109 2.18 -1.64 6.37
N LEU A 110 3.37 -2.23 6.55
CA LEU A 110 4.54 -1.89 5.73
C LEU A 110 4.36 -2.31 4.26
N ALA A 111 3.82 -3.50 4.00
CA ALA A 111 3.51 -3.93 2.63
C ALA A 111 2.52 -2.97 1.95
N HIS A 112 1.50 -2.51 2.69
CA HIS A 112 0.54 -1.52 2.18
C HIS A 112 1.19 -0.18 1.84
N ILE A 113 2.09 0.33 2.68
CA ILE A 113 2.82 1.58 2.42
C ILE A 113 3.53 1.49 1.05
N VAL A 114 4.30 0.42 0.83
CA VAL A 114 5.04 0.22 -0.43
C VAL A 114 4.09 0.10 -1.62
N ALA A 115 3.01 -0.67 -1.47
CA ALA A 115 2.02 -0.87 -2.52
C ALA A 115 1.37 0.46 -2.95
N VAL A 116 0.89 1.25 -1.98
CA VAL A 116 0.27 2.55 -2.26
C VAL A 116 1.25 3.51 -2.92
N GLU A 117 2.48 3.63 -2.41
CA GLU A 117 3.52 4.46 -3.01
C GLU A 117 3.72 4.11 -4.49
N HIS A 118 3.94 2.82 -4.79
CA HIS A 118 4.17 2.38 -6.15
C HIS A 118 2.95 2.57 -7.06
N GLU A 119 1.76 2.16 -6.60
CA GLU A 119 0.52 2.26 -7.38
C GLU A 119 0.19 3.70 -7.79
N TRP A 120 0.35 4.66 -6.87
CA TRP A 120 0.15 6.08 -7.19
C TRP A 120 1.16 6.57 -8.22
N ILE A 121 2.44 6.25 -8.06
CA ILE A 121 3.46 6.72 -9.02
C ILE A 121 3.24 6.11 -10.40
N THR A 122 2.92 4.82 -10.49
CA THR A 122 2.62 4.19 -11.77
C THR A 122 1.36 4.77 -12.41
N THR A 123 0.34 5.09 -11.61
CA THR A 123 -0.88 5.77 -12.09
C THR A 123 -0.55 7.15 -12.66
N VAL A 124 0.28 7.91 -11.95
CA VAL A 124 0.74 9.25 -12.36
C VAL A 124 1.52 9.18 -13.69
N GLN A 125 2.28 8.12 -13.91
CA GLN A 125 3.02 7.88 -15.16
C GLN A 125 2.15 7.32 -16.30
N GLY A 126 0.85 7.13 -16.07
CA GLY A 126 -0.08 6.59 -17.06
C GLY A 126 0.06 5.08 -17.30
N VAL A 127 0.72 4.36 -16.39
CA VAL A 127 0.80 2.90 -16.42
C VAL A 127 -0.48 2.33 -15.78
N PRO A 128 -1.36 1.67 -16.55
CA PRO A 128 -2.63 1.18 -16.03
C PRO A 128 -2.47 -0.06 -15.16
N ASP A 129 -3.37 -0.22 -14.18
CA ASP A 129 -3.69 -1.47 -13.50
C ASP A 129 -2.53 -2.19 -12.79
N VAL A 130 -1.60 -1.45 -12.19
CA VAL A 130 -0.69 -2.02 -11.20
C VAL A 130 -1.47 -2.25 -9.91
N ASN A 131 -1.50 -3.50 -9.46
CA ASN A 131 -2.09 -3.87 -8.18
C ASN A 131 -1.24 -4.95 -7.53
N HIS A 132 -0.94 -4.77 -6.25
CA HIS A 132 -0.12 -5.69 -5.47
C HIS A 132 -0.99 -6.51 -4.53
N ASP A 133 -0.94 -7.84 -4.62
CA ASP A 133 -1.51 -8.68 -3.58
C ASP A 133 -0.56 -8.70 -2.37
N LEU A 134 -1.00 -8.10 -1.26
CA LEU A 134 -0.16 -8.01 -0.06
C LEU A 134 0.18 -9.39 0.52
N ASP A 135 -0.60 -10.42 0.16
CA ASP A 135 -0.35 -11.80 0.59
C ASP A 135 0.88 -12.42 -0.13
N ASP A 136 1.37 -11.81 -1.21
CA ASP A 136 2.61 -12.22 -1.92
C ASP A 136 3.89 -11.84 -1.15
N TYR A 137 3.77 -11.03 -0.08
CA TYR A 137 4.90 -10.55 0.72
C TYR A 137 4.78 -11.00 2.20
N PRO A 138 4.91 -12.30 2.48
CA PRO A 138 4.57 -12.87 3.79
C PRO A 138 5.62 -12.67 4.89
N THR A 139 6.77 -12.05 4.60
CA THR A 139 7.84 -11.81 5.57
C THR A 139 8.42 -10.40 5.46
N PRO A 140 9.08 -9.86 6.51
CA PRO A 140 9.77 -8.57 6.42
C PRO A 140 10.77 -8.49 5.26
N GLU A 141 11.51 -9.56 4.99
CA GLU A 141 12.48 -9.63 3.87
C GLU A 141 11.78 -9.60 2.51
N ALA A 142 10.59 -10.21 2.41
CA ALA A 142 9.78 -10.14 1.20
C ALA A 142 9.26 -8.72 0.93
N VAL A 143 8.80 -8.03 1.98
CA VAL A 143 8.39 -6.62 1.87
C VAL A 143 9.59 -5.71 1.59
N LYS A 144 10.78 -6.01 2.13
CA LYS A 144 12.00 -5.27 1.81
C LYS A 144 12.39 -5.40 0.35
N ARG A 145 12.39 -6.62 -0.19
CA ARG A 145 12.62 -6.86 -1.62
C ARG A 145 11.60 -6.12 -2.48
N PHE A 146 10.33 -6.17 -2.11
CA PHE A 146 9.27 -5.42 -2.80
C PHE A 146 9.52 -3.91 -2.79
N SER A 147 9.86 -3.34 -1.63
CA SER A 147 10.25 -1.94 -1.48
C SER A 147 11.43 -1.57 -2.39
N ASP A 148 12.45 -2.43 -2.46
CA ASP A 148 13.65 -2.21 -3.27
C ASP A 148 13.37 -2.33 -4.77
N GLU A 149 12.48 -3.23 -5.18
CA GLU A 149 12.06 -3.40 -6.57
C GLU A 149 11.23 -2.20 -7.07
N CYS A 150 10.39 -1.62 -6.22
CA CYS A 150 9.57 -0.46 -6.54
C CYS A 150 10.34 0.87 -6.53
N ARG A 151 11.37 0.99 -5.68
CA ARG A 151 12.08 2.25 -5.42
C ARG A 151 12.65 2.92 -6.67
N PRO A 152 13.28 2.22 -7.64
CA PRO A 152 13.82 2.86 -8.85
C PRO A 152 12.77 3.61 -9.67
N THR A 153 11.55 3.06 -9.80
CA THR A 153 10.43 3.70 -10.51
C THR A 153 10.04 5.00 -9.81
N VAL A 154 9.91 4.96 -8.47
CA VAL A 154 9.55 6.12 -7.65
C VAL A 154 10.65 7.18 -7.68
N GLU A 155 11.90 6.79 -7.47
CA GLU A 155 13.03 7.72 -7.47
C GLU A 155 13.21 8.38 -8.84
N SER A 156 13.06 7.64 -9.94
CA SER A 156 13.12 8.23 -11.28
C SER A 156 12.04 9.29 -11.50
N PHE A 157 10.81 9.06 -11.01
CA PHE A 157 9.74 10.05 -11.10
C PHE A 157 10.07 11.32 -10.30
N LEU A 158 10.62 11.17 -9.09
CA LEU A 158 10.96 12.29 -8.20
C LEU A 158 12.21 13.06 -8.66
N LEU A 159 13.17 12.40 -9.30
CA LEU A 159 14.35 13.06 -9.89
C LEU A 159 13.97 13.93 -11.10
N ASP A 160 12.90 13.58 -11.81
CA ASP A 160 12.30 14.37 -12.89
C ASP A 160 11.32 15.44 -12.38
N TRP A 161 11.33 15.74 -11.07
CA TRP A 161 10.46 16.76 -10.50
C TRP A 161 10.90 18.17 -10.88
N GLY A 162 9.97 18.96 -11.42
CA GLY A 162 10.21 20.33 -11.87
C GLY A 162 8.90 21.15 -11.92
N PRO A 163 8.97 22.41 -12.39
CA PRO A 163 7.84 23.35 -12.37
C PRO A 163 6.54 22.81 -13.00
N ASP A 164 6.68 22.01 -14.06
CA ASP A 164 5.56 21.38 -14.76
C ASP A 164 4.78 20.43 -13.84
N LYS A 165 5.47 19.67 -12.99
CA LYS A 165 4.81 18.79 -12.01
C LYS A 165 4.36 19.56 -10.78
N GLU A 166 5.09 20.59 -10.36
CA GLU A 166 4.70 21.40 -9.20
C GLU A 166 3.32 22.05 -9.37
N THR A 167 2.99 22.48 -10.60
CA THR A 167 1.72 23.16 -10.90
C THR A 167 0.76 22.35 -11.78
N GLY A 168 1.23 21.27 -12.40
CA GLY A 168 0.45 20.47 -13.35
C GLY A 168 -0.53 19.50 -12.72
N THR A 169 -1.32 18.88 -13.60
CA THR A 169 -2.30 17.84 -13.28
C THR A 169 -2.11 16.60 -14.14
N PHE A 170 -2.58 15.46 -13.64
CA PHE A 170 -2.74 14.22 -14.39
C PHE A 170 -4.16 13.68 -14.21
N GLU A 171 -4.60 12.83 -15.14
CA GLU A 171 -5.90 12.17 -15.08
C GLU A 171 -5.77 10.81 -14.38
N ALA A 172 -6.57 10.58 -13.34
CA ALA A 172 -6.63 9.31 -12.63
C ALA A 172 -8.01 8.68 -12.75
N SER A 173 -8.09 7.36 -12.90
CA SER A 173 -9.35 6.62 -12.86
C SER A 173 -9.68 6.24 -11.41
N ILE A 174 -10.66 6.92 -10.82
CA ILE A 174 -11.11 6.69 -9.44
C ILE A 174 -12.61 6.32 -9.47
N GLY A 175 -12.95 5.11 -9.04
CA GLY A 175 -14.34 4.63 -9.02
C GLY A 175 -14.99 4.59 -10.41
N GLY A 176 -14.20 4.22 -11.43
CA GLY A 176 -14.63 4.19 -12.82
C GLY A 176 -14.84 5.57 -13.47
N LYS A 177 -14.40 6.66 -12.82
CA LYS A 177 -14.44 8.01 -13.35
C LYS A 177 -13.04 8.56 -13.49
N THR A 178 -12.76 9.17 -14.63
CA THR A 178 -11.54 9.95 -14.83
C THR A 178 -11.67 11.30 -14.11
N VAL A 179 -10.72 11.60 -13.22
CA VAL A 179 -10.67 12.85 -12.46
C VAL A 179 -9.28 13.48 -12.55
N PRO A 180 -9.18 14.80 -12.71
CA PRO A 180 -7.90 15.50 -12.68
C PRO A 180 -7.39 15.62 -11.24
N ILE A 181 -6.11 15.33 -11.03
CA ILE A 181 -5.41 15.43 -9.74
C ILE A 181 -4.11 16.21 -9.95
N LYS A 182 -3.74 17.10 -9.02
CA LYS A 182 -2.44 17.77 -9.09
C LYS A 182 -1.32 16.81 -8.65
N TYR A 183 -0.19 16.82 -9.36
CA TYR A 183 0.95 15.99 -8.96
C TYR A 183 1.41 16.31 -7.53
N ALA A 184 1.48 17.60 -7.18
CA ALA A 184 1.89 18.03 -5.83
C ALA A 184 0.96 17.50 -4.73
N GLU A 185 -0.34 17.40 -5.00
CA GLU A 185 -1.32 16.84 -4.06
C GLU A 185 -1.12 15.33 -3.89
N ALA A 186 -0.87 14.61 -4.99
CA ALA A 186 -0.59 13.16 -4.95
C ALA A 186 0.71 12.84 -4.20
N VAL A 187 1.79 13.55 -4.49
CA VAL A 187 3.10 13.37 -3.83
C VAL A 187 3.03 13.77 -2.36
N GLY A 188 2.35 14.88 -2.03
CA GLY A 188 2.10 15.27 -0.64
C GLY A 188 1.26 14.24 0.12
N HIS A 189 0.27 13.63 -0.54
CA HIS A 189 -0.50 12.53 0.02
C HIS A 189 0.39 11.33 0.37
N LEU A 190 1.27 10.89 -0.53
CA LEU A 190 2.18 9.76 -0.29
C LEU A 190 3.12 10.01 0.90
N ILE A 191 3.71 11.21 1.01
CA ILE A 191 4.55 11.58 2.15
C ILE A 191 3.76 11.47 3.46
N ALA A 192 2.56 12.07 3.50
CA ALA A 192 1.71 12.07 4.68
C ALA A 192 1.19 10.66 5.03
N HIS A 193 0.89 9.84 4.02
CA HIS A 193 0.36 8.48 4.16
C HIS A 193 1.35 7.55 4.85
N GLU A 194 2.61 7.56 4.42
CA GLU A 194 3.65 6.74 5.04
C GLU A 194 3.95 7.21 6.47
N ILE A 195 4.06 8.53 6.71
CA ILE A 195 4.25 9.08 8.06
C ILE A 195 3.08 8.69 8.99
N HIS A 196 1.84 8.76 8.49
CA HIS A 196 0.65 8.35 9.23
C HIS A 196 0.73 6.88 9.66
N HIS A 197 1.09 5.98 8.76
CA HIS A 197 1.20 4.56 9.06
C HIS A 197 2.44 4.22 9.92
N ALA A 198 3.56 4.92 9.73
CA ALA A 198 4.71 4.83 10.64
C ALA A 198 4.34 5.24 12.08
N GLY A 199 3.49 6.27 12.22
CA GLY A 199 2.91 6.65 13.51
C GLY A 199 2.09 5.52 14.15
N GLN A 200 1.27 4.80 13.38
CA GLN A 200 0.55 3.62 13.88
C GLN A 200 1.50 2.50 14.31
N LEU A 201 2.52 2.21 13.49
CA LEU A 201 3.54 1.21 13.80
C LEU A 201 4.28 1.55 15.10
N SER A 202 4.55 2.83 15.37
CA SER A 202 5.26 3.27 16.58
C SER A 202 4.56 2.84 17.88
N VAL A 203 3.23 2.82 17.90
CA VAL A 203 2.44 2.36 19.05
C VAL A 203 2.59 0.86 19.22
N TRP A 204 2.39 0.10 18.14
CA TRP A 204 2.46 -1.37 18.17
C TRP A 204 3.86 -1.90 18.45
N ALA A 205 4.90 -1.20 18.00
CA ALA A 205 6.28 -1.55 18.29
C ALA A 205 6.54 -1.52 19.79
N ARG A 206 6.06 -0.48 20.49
CA ARG A 206 6.18 -0.39 21.96
C ARG A 206 5.43 -1.51 22.67
N GLU A 207 4.24 -1.87 22.19
CA GLU A 207 3.49 -3.03 22.72
C GLU A 207 4.22 -4.36 22.50
N ALA A 208 4.98 -4.48 21.42
CA ALA A 208 5.80 -5.64 21.08
C ALA A 208 7.18 -5.65 21.76
N GLY A 209 7.49 -4.67 22.61
CA GLY A 209 8.81 -4.53 23.25
C GLY A 209 9.93 -4.07 22.30
N MET A 210 9.57 -3.62 21.09
CA MET A 210 10.49 -3.04 20.11
C MET A 210 10.64 -1.53 20.33
N THR A 211 11.86 -1.02 20.18
CA THR A 211 12.06 0.43 20.06
C THR A 211 11.80 0.85 18.62
N PRO A 212 10.82 1.73 18.35
CA PRO A 212 10.55 2.23 17.01
C PRO A 212 11.72 3.09 16.50
N PRO A 213 11.95 3.13 15.18
CA PRO A 213 12.82 4.11 14.54
C PRO A 213 12.53 5.54 15.01
N SER A 214 13.57 6.37 15.12
CA SER A 214 13.38 7.79 15.45
C SER A 214 12.64 8.49 14.29
N PRO A 215 11.52 9.19 14.56
CA PRO A 215 10.80 9.96 13.54
C PRO A 215 11.46 11.32 13.25
N ASP A 216 12.63 11.58 13.83
CA ASP A 216 13.32 12.84 13.61
C ASP A 216 13.78 12.93 12.16
N VAL A 217 13.26 13.94 11.45
CA VAL A 217 13.76 14.35 10.12
C VAL A 217 15.10 15.07 10.27
N VAL A 218 15.25 15.83 11.36
CA VAL A 218 16.52 16.45 11.75
C VAL A 218 17.52 15.33 12.05
N PHE A 219 18.80 15.51 11.69
CA PHE A 219 19.87 14.50 11.82
C PHE A 219 19.87 13.35 10.79
N ARG A 220 18.98 13.37 9.80
CA ARG A 220 18.97 12.38 8.70
C ARG A 220 19.85 12.73 7.50
N GLY A 221 20.35 13.97 7.44
CA GLY A 221 21.29 14.43 6.40
C GLY A 221 20.67 14.59 5.00
N LEU A 222 19.39 14.97 4.93
CA LEU A 222 18.60 14.99 3.69
C LEU A 222 18.25 16.41 3.19
N PHE A 223 18.44 17.43 4.04
CA PHE A 223 18.16 18.85 3.79
C PHE A 223 19.41 19.67 4.12
#